data_AF-S4RBD4-F1
#
_entry.id   AF-S4RBD4-F1
#
_cell.length_a   1.000
_cell.length_b   1.000
_cell.length_c   1.000
_cell.angle_alpha   90.00
_cell.angle_beta   90.00
_cell.angle_gamma   90.00
#
_symmetry.space_group_name_H-M   'P 1'
#
loop_
_entity.id
_entity.type
_entity.pdbx_description
1 polymer ?
#
loop_
_entity_poly.entity_id
_entity_poly.type
_entity_poly.pdbx_seq_one_letter_code
_entity_poly.pdbx_strand_id
1 'polypeptide(L)'
;VALELIKVAQGVKLEDLKNCFLNLGIPVLLLSEPAPVKRTPIRGDLSFTIWDKWEIHGSEDFTLQDFIRAVKEKYGVEPTMVVQGVKMVYVPIMPGHSKRLKQTMNKLLKQTERRYVDLTLSFAPETPGEDDLPGPPVRYFLCRAAD
;
A
#
# COMPACT_ATOMS: atom_id res chain seq x y z
N VAL A 1 14.40 -9.61 24.19
CA VAL A 1 13.95 -10.36 22.99
C VAL A 1 13.23 -11.65 23.36
N ALA A 2 13.86 -12.64 24.00
CA ALA A 2 13.20 -13.92 24.34
C ALA A 2 11.91 -13.77 25.16
N LEU A 3 11.88 -12.85 26.13
CA LEU A 3 10.67 -12.57 26.92
C LEU A 3 9.52 -12.00 26.06
N GLU A 4 9.79 -11.06 25.16
CA GLU A 4 8.77 -10.49 24.27
C GLU A 4 8.29 -11.52 23.23
N LEU A 5 9.13 -12.48 22.82
CA LEU A 5 8.71 -13.56 21.94
C LEU A 5 7.64 -14.45 22.58
N ILE A 6 7.77 -14.75 23.88
CA ILE A 6 6.75 -15.52 24.63
C ILE A 6 5.43 -14.74 24.66
N LYS A 7 5.48 -13.43 24.92
CA LYS A 7 4.31 -12.55 24.91
C LYS A 7 3.61 -12.53 23.54
N VAL A 8 4.37 -12.43 22.45
CA VAL A 8 3.84 -12.49 21.08
C VAL A 8 3.17 -13.84 20.82
N ALA A 9 3.79 -14.95 21.22
CA ALA A 9 3.21 -16.29 21.06
C ALA A 9 1.92 -16.48 21.88
N GLN A 10 1.78 -15.80 23.02
CA GLN A 10 0.57 -15.78 23.84
C GLN A 10 -0.53 -14.85 23.31
N GLY A 11 -0.21 -13.95 22.36
CA GLY A 11 -1.17 -12.97 21.84
C GLY A 11 -1.60 -11.92 22.86
N VAL A 12 -0.67 -11.47 23.72
CA VAL A 12 -0.95 -10.42 24.71
C VAL A 12 -1.31 -9.09 24.04
N LYS A 13 -1.88 -8.16 24.81
CA LYS A 13 -2.24 -6.84 24.31
C LYS A 13 -1.00 -5.98 24.09
N LEU A 14 -1.15 -4.93 23.28
CA LEU A 14 -0.07 -3.98 22.99
C LEU A 14 0.52 -3.34 24.26
N GLU A 15 -0.32 -3.02 25.25
CA GLU A 15 0.06 -2.43 26.54
C GLU A 15 1.02 -3.32 27.37
N ASP A 16 0.99 -4.63 27.14
CA ASP A 16 1.82 -5.61 27.83
C ASP A 16 3.20 -5.83 27.17
N LEU A 17 3.35 -5.39 25.92
CA LEU A 17 4.61 -5.42 25.19
C LEU A 17 5.50 -4.25 25.63
N LYS A 18 6.81 -4.46 25.66
CA LYS A 18 7.78 -3.41 26.05
C LYS A 18 8.96 -3.34 25.08
N ASN A 19 9.19 -2.14 24.56
CA ASN A 19 10.48 -1.76 23.99
C ASN A 19 11.50 -1.59 25.13
N CYS A 20 12.76 -1.94 24.86
CA CYS A 20 13.81 -1.94 25.87
C CYS A 20 15.07 -1.27 25.36
N PHE A 21 15.54 -0.24 26.06
CA PHE A 21 16.79 0.48 25.79
C PHE A 21 17.72 0.27 26.98
N LEU A 22 18.94 -0.19 26.73
CA LEU A 22 19.91 -0.56 27.77
C LEU A 22 21.26 0.10 27.48
N ASN A 23 21.85 0.73 28.50
CA ASN A 23 23.21 1.22 28.47
C ASN A 23 23.97 0.74 29.72
N LEU A 24 24.86 -0.24 29.53
CA LEU A 24 25.64 -0.87 30.61
C LEU A 24 26.79 -0.01 31.14
N GLY A 25 27.18 1.05 30.43
CA GLY A 25 28.22 1.98 30.90
C GLY A 25 27.73 2.96 31.97
N ILE A 26 26.41 3.23 32.00
CA ILE A 26 25.75 4.13 32.97
C ILE A 26 24.68 3.33 33.79
N PRO A 27 24.85 2.01 33.92
CA PRO A 27 23.79 1.02 34.24
C PRO A 27 22.32 1.49 34.12
N VAL A 28 21.91 1.98 32.95
CA VAL A 28 20.54 2.45 32.70
C VAL A 28 19.75 1.43 31.89
N LEU A 29 18.56 1.10 32.36
CA LEU A 29 17.53 0.35 31.63
C LEU A 29 16.26 1.19 31.54
N LEU A 30 15.77 1.42 30.32
CA LEU A 30 14.53 2.13 30.05
C LEU A 30 13.58 1.23 29.27
N LEU A 31 12.34 1.12 29.76
CA LEU A 31 11.25 0.42 29.09
C LEU A 31 10.21 1.42 28.61
N SER A 32 9.69 1.22 27.40
CA SER A 32 8.57 2.00 26.88
C SER A 32 7.55 1.10 26.18
N GLU A 33 6.32 1.59 26.10
CA GLU A 33 5.27 0.90 25.34
C GLU A 33 5.46 1.11 23.84
N PRO A 34 5.18 0.09 23.00
CA PRO A 34 5.08 0.28 21.58
C PRO A 34 3.95 1.26 21.23
N ALA A 35 4.21 2.14 20.27
CA ALA A 35 3.18 3.05 19.78
C ALA A 35 2.07 2.29 19.05
N PRO A 36 0.79 2.71 19.17
CA PRO A 36 -0.29 2.18 18.36
C PRO A 36 -0.03 2.48 16.88
N VAL A 37 -0.55 1.62 16.00
CA VAL A 37 -0.39 1.82 14.56
C VAL A 37 -1.09 3.11 14.11
N LYS A 38 -0.36 3.94 13.35
CA LYS A 38 -0.93 5.14 12.74
C LYS A 38 -1.92 4.74 11.63
N ARG A 39 -3.14 5.27 11.70
CA ARG A 39 -4.15 5.18 10.65
C ARG A 39 -4.15 6.47 9.83
N THR A 40 -4.06 6.32 8.51
CA THR A 40 -4.11 7.42 7.55
C THR A 40 -5.46 7.39 6.84
N PRO A 41 -6.28 8.45 6.93
CA PRO A 41 -7.55 8.53 6.21
C PRO A 41 -7.30 8.74 4.71
N ILE A 42 -8.15 8.12 3.87
CA ILE A 42 -8.16 8.30 2.42
C ILE A 42 -9.40 9.08 2.00
N ARG A 43 -10.60 8.61 2.39
CA ARG A 43 -11.88 9.24 2.05
C ARG A 43 -13.00 8.76 2.97
N GLY A 44 -13.72 9.68 3.61
CA GLY A 44 -14.74 9.34 4.61
C GLY A 44 -14.18 8.40 5.67
N ASP A 45 -14.83 7.25 5.88
CA ASP A 45 -14.39 6.23 6.86
C ASP A 45 -13.28 5.30 6.35
N LEU A 46 -12.88 5.41 5.08
CA LEU A 46 -11.82 4.59 4.51
C LEU A 46 -10.46 5.10 4.99
N SER A 47 -9.76 4.26 5.76
CA SER A 47 -8.40 4.52 6.24
C SER A 47 -7.53 3.29 6.09
N PHE A 48 -6.21 3.48 6.13
CA PHE A 48 -5.25 2.39 6.06
C PHE A 48 -4.09 2.61 7.04
N THR A 49 -3.36 1.54 7.29
CA THR A 49 -2.18 1.44 8.14
C THR A 49 -1.01 0.89 7.32
N ILE A 50 0.18 0.91 7.91
CA ILE A 50 1.38 0.31 7.28
C ILE A 50 1.28 -1.21 7.05
N TRP A 51 0.29 -1.87 7.67
CA TRP A 51 0.07 -3.32 7.56
C TRP A 51 -0.95 -3.68 6.48
N ASP A 52 -1.73 -2.71 6.01
CA ASP A 52 -2.77 -2.95 5.03
C ASP A 52 -2.16 -3.14 3.64
N LYS A 53 -2.73 -4.08 2.90
CA LYS A 53 -2.38 -4.36 1.50
C LYS A 53 -3.65 -4.58 0.72
N TRP A 54 -3.78 -3.90 -0.41
CA TRP A 54 -4.89 -4.13 -1.32
C TRP A 54 -4.50 -5.10 -2.42
N GLU A 55 -5.47 -5.85 -2.91
CA GLU A 55 -5.26 -6.81 -3.98
C GLU A 55 -6.24 -6.56 -5.12
N ILE A 56 -5.73 -6.55 -6.34
CA ILE A 56 -6.49 -6.48 -7.58
C ILE A 56 -6.00 -7.60 -8.49
N HIS A 57 -6.95 -8.33 -9.07
CA HIS A 57 -6.68 -9.40 -10.03
C HIS A 57 -7.14 -8.92 -11.40
N GLY A 58 -6.21 -8.83 -12.35
CA GLY A 58 -6.54 -8.50 -13.73
C GLY A 58 -6.39 -9.71 -14.66
N SER A 59 -6.81 -9.53 -15.91
CA SER A 59 -6.64 -10.46 -17.03
C SER A 59 -5.58 -9.98 -18.03
N GLU A 60 -5.31 -10.74 -19.10
CA GLU A 60 -4.30 -10.38 -20.11
C GLU A 60 -4.60 -9.05 -20.82
N ASP A 61 -5.87 -8.82 -21.15
CA ASP A 61 -6.37 -7.62 -21.82
C ASP A 61 -6.71 -6.47 -20.87
N PHE A 62 -6.47 -6.65 -19.57
CA PHE A 62 -6.88 -5.71 -18.54
C PHE A 62 -6.16 -4.38 -18.70
N THR A 63 -6.92 -3.32 -18.98
CA THR A 63 -6.38 -1.99 -19.23
C THR A 63 -6.09 -1.23 -17.95
N LEU A 64 -5.29 -0.17 -18.05
CA LEU A 64 -5.10 0.75 -16.93
C LEU A 64 -6.43 1.39 -16.48
N GLN A 65 -7.33 1.67 -17.42
CA GLN A 65 -8.66 2.17 -17.09
C GLN A 65 -9.50 1.13 -16.33
N ASP A 66 -9.41 -0.15 -16.69
CA ASP A 66 -10.07 -1.23 -15.95
C ASP A 66 -9.49 -1.40 -14.55
N PHE A 67 -8.18 -1.23 -14.40
CA PHE A 67 -7.54 -1.23 -13.09
C PHE A 67 -8.06 -0.12 -12.18
N ILE A 68 -8.10 1.13 -12.67
CA ILE A 68 -8.62 2.28 -11.91
C ILE A 68 -10.07 2.04 -11.51
N ARG A 69 -10.89 1.53 -12.43
CA ARG A 69 -12.29 1.17 -12.17
C ARG A 69 -12.42 0.02 -11.15
N ALA A 70 -11.62 -1.02 -11.25
CA ALA A 70 -11.66 -2.14 -10.30
C ALA A 70 -11.27 -1.71 -8.87
N VAL A 71 -10.31 -0.77 -8.73
CA VAL A 71 -9.99 -0.17 -7.42
C VAL A 71 -11.20 0.62 -6.89
N LYS A 72 -11.84 1.43 -7.75
CA LYS A 72 -13.03 2.20 -7.39
C LYS A 72 -14.21 1.30 -6.99
N GLU A 73 -14.47 0.24 -7.74
CA GLU A 73 -15.56 -0.70 -7.46
C GLU A 73 -15.32 -1.51 -6.18
N LYS A 74 -14.07 -1.95 -5.95
CA LYS A 74 -13.73 -2.79 -4.79
C LYS A 74 -13.56 -2.01 -3.49
N TYR A 75 -12.96 -0.82 -3.56
CA TYR A 75 -12.59 -0.03 -2.36
C TYR A 75 -13.33 1.31 -2.26
N GLY A 76 -14.19 1.65 -3.22
CA GLY A 76 -15.01 2.87 -3.19
C GLY A 76 -14.26 4.16 -3.49
N VAL A 77 -12.98 4.08 -3.87
CA VAL A 77 -12.12 5.25 -4.12
C VAL A 77 -11.38 5.13 -5.45
N GLU A 78 -11.34 6.22 -6.20
CA GLU A 78 -10.68 6.28 -7.51
C GLU A 78 -9.25 6.81 -7.35
N PRO A 79 -8.21 6.04 -7.74
CA PRO A 79 -6.82 6.50 -7.67
C PRO A 79 -6.54 7.62 -8.67
N THR A 80 -5.86 8.68 -8.23
CA THR A 80 -5.39 9.78 -9.08
C THR A 80 -4.11 9.41 -9.80
N MET A 81 -3.18 8.73 -9.11
CA MET A 81 -1.88 8.33 -9.67
C MET A 81 -1.60 6.86 -9.43
N VAL A 82 -0.87 6.26 -10.37
CA VAL A 82 -0.42 4.85 -10.31
C VAL A 82 1.07 4.82 -10.59
N VAL A 83 1.85 4.25 -9.66
CA VAL A 83 3.31 4.17 -9.75
C VAL A 83 3.77 2.74 -9.47
N GLN A 84 4.75 2.25 -10.24
CA GLN A 84 5.43 0.99 -10.01
C GLN A 84 6.91 1.26 -9.64
N GLY A 85 7.25 1.21 -8.34
CA GLY A 85 8.57 1.60 -7.87
C GLY A 85 8.85 3.07 -8.18
N VAL A 86 9.77 3.34 -9.10
CA VAL A 86 10.07 4.69 -9.60
C VAL A 86 9.38 5.03 -10.93
N LYS A 87 8.70 4.05 -11.56
CA LYS A 87 8.06 4.22 -12.86
C LYS A 87 6.66 4.79 -12.68
N MET A 88 6.46 6.03 -13.13
CA MET A 88 5.14 6.66 -13.20
C MET A 88 4.29 6.02 -14.32
N VAL A 89 3.40 5.11 -13.95
CA VAL A 89 2.52 4.41 -14.90
C VAL A 89 1.45 5.38 -15.40
N TYR A 90 0.78 6.06 -14.46
CA TYR A 90 -0.28 7.02 -14.72
C TYR A 90 -0.21 8.20 -13.76
N VAL A 91 -0.25 9.41 -14.34
CA VAL A 91 -0.29 10.70 -13.64
C VAL A 91 -1.06 11.65 -14.57
N PRO A 92 -2.23 12.20 -14.20
CA PRO A 92 -3.10 12.95 -15.11
C PRO A 92 -2.44 14.17 -15.75
N ILE A 93 -1.54 14.83 -15.01
CA ILE A 93 -0.86 16.07 -15.42
C ILE A 93 0.29 15.79 -16.40
N MET A 94 0.79 14.55 -16.48
CA MET A 94 1.92 14.20 -17.32
C MET A 94 1.50 14.02 -18.79
N PRO A 95 2.22 14.64 -19.75
CA PRO A 95 1.88 14.55 -21.16
C PRO A 95 1.94 13.10 -21.65
N GLY A 96 0.89 12.68 -22.38
CA GLY A 96 0.80 11.34 -22.95
C GLY A 96 0.33 10.23 -21.99
N HIS A 97 0.20 10.50 -20.68
CA HIS A 97 -0.30 9.50 -19.72
C HIS A 97 -1.79 9.21 -19.93
N SER A 98 -2.59 10.19 -20.38
CA SER A 98 -4.00 9.97 -20.73
C SER A 98 -4.18 8.95 -21.88
N LYS A 99 -3.20 8.84 -22.79
CA LYS A 99 -3.23 7.82 -23.87
C LYS A 99 -2.96 6.41 -23.34
N ARG A 100 -2.32 6.28 -22.17
CA ARG A 100 -2.00 5.00 -21.53
C ARG A 100 -3.22 4.35 -20.87
N LEU A 101 -4.28 5.11 -20.59
CA LEU A 101 -5.52 4.56 -20.01
C LEU A 101 -6.08 3.38 -20.82
N LYS A 102 -5.98 3.46 -22.15
CA LYS A 102 -6.43 2.40 -23.07
C LYS A 102 -5.41 1.28 -23.29
N GLN A 103 -4.20 1.39 -22.73
CA GLN A 103 -3.17 0.38 -22.87
C GLN A 103 -3.31 -0.68 -21.77
N THR A 104 -2.93 -1.91 -22.09
CA THR A 104 -2.97 -3.02 -21.14
C THR A 104 -1.94 -2.83 -20.03
N MET A 105 -2.30 -3.26 -18.81
CA MET A 105 -1.41 -3.26 -17.66
C MET A 105 -0.14 -4.06 -17.94
N ASN A 106 -0.24 -5.17 -18.69
CA ASN A 106 0.90 -5.97 -19.13
C ASN A 106 1.93 -5.17 -19.95
N LYS A 107 1.48 -4.25 -20.80
CA LYS A 107 2.37 -3.41 -21.62
C LYS A 107 2.99 -2.26 -20.81
N LEU A 108 2.24 -1.74 -19.84
CA LEU A 108 2.63 -0.59 -19.04
C LEU A 108 3.54 -0.93 -17.88
N LEU A 109 3.42 -2.14 -17.33
CA LEU A 109 4.17 -2.58 -16.17
C LEU A 109 5.47 -3.26 -16.58
N LYS A 110 6.51 -3.09 -15.76
CA LYS A 110 7.71 -3.92 -15.84
C LYS A 110 7.38 -5.28 -15.27
N GLN A 111 7.43 -6.31 -16.10
CA GLN A 111 7.26 -7.69 -15.65
C GLN A 111 8.37 -8.05 -14.67
N THR A 112 8.02 -8.86 -13.68
CA THR A 112 8.95 -9.45 -12.72
C THR A 112 8.83 -10.96 -12.82
N GLU A 113 9.78 -11.69 -12.23
CA GLU A 113 9.69 -13.16 -12.12
C GLU A 113 8.50 -13.63 -11.28
N ARG A 114 7.91 -12.71 -10.49
CA ARG A 114 6.77 -12.99 -9.61
C ARG A 114 5.46 -12.89 -10.40
N ARG A 115 4.44 -13.63 -9.93
CA ARG A 115 3.05 -13.60 -10.47
C ARG A 115 2.28 -12.31 -10.18
N TYR A 116 2.91 -11.34 -9.53
CA TYR A 116 2.30 -10.08 -9.16
C TYR A 116 3.31 -8.95 -9.23
N VAL A 117 2.80 -7.72 -9.30
CA VAL A 117 3.59 -6.51 -9.07
C VAL A 117 2.95 -5.70 -7.95
N ASP A 118 3.79 -5.03 -7.15
CA ASP A 118 3.31 -4.09 -6.15
C ASP A 118 3.27 -2.67 -6.76
N LEU A 119 2.16 -1.98 -6.57
CA LEU A 119 1.87 -0.65 -7.07
C LEU A 119 1.61 0.29 -5.90
N THR A 120 2.05 1.54 -6.04
CA THR A 120 1.72 2.62 -5.13
C THR A 120 0.66 3.48 -5.79
N LEU A 121 -0.44 3.71 -5.07
CA LEU A 121 -1.53 4.56 -5.51
C LEU A 121 -1.56 5.85 -4.68
N SER A 122 -1.99 6.92 -5.32
CA SER A 122 -2.32 8.18 -4.68
C SER A 122 -3.79 8.50 -4.94
N PHE A 123 -4.40 9.27 -4.03
CA PHE A 123 -5.81 9.64 -4.07
C PHE A 123 -5.97 11.15 -3.93
N ALA A 124 -7.00 11.68 -4.58
CA ALA A 124 -7.31 13.11 -4.47
C ALA A 124 -7.72 13.45 -3.02
N PRO A 125 -7.25 14.59 -2.48
CA PRO A 125 -7.70 15.07 -1.18
C PRO A 125 -9.19 15.41 -1.20
N GLU A 126 -9.80 15.49 -0.01
CA GLU A 126 -11.18 15.97 0.13
C GLU A 126 -11.28 17.48 -0.10
N THR A 127 -10.24 18.23 0.30
CA THR A 127 -10.16 19.68 0.14
C THR A 127 -9.43 20.06 -1.15
N PRO A 128 -10.03 20.87 -2.04
CA PRO A 128 -9.32 21.36 -3.23
C PRO A 128 -8.11 22.21 -2.85
N GLY A 129 -6.93 21.86 -3.36
CA GLY A 129 -5.67 22.61 -3.14
C GLY A 129 -4.69 21.98 -2.14
N GLU A 130 -5.04 20.84 -1.54
CA GLU A 130 -4.11 20.03 -0.74
C GLU A 130 -3.33 19.03 -1.61
N ASP A 131 -2.28 18.45 -1.02
CA ASP A 131 -1.48 17.40 -1.65
C ASP A 131 -2.27 16.08 -1.75
N ASP A 132 -1.94 15.27 -2.76
CA ASP A 132 -2.49 13.93 -2.94
C ASP A 132 -2.20 13.04 -1.71
N LEU A 133 -3.22 12.31 -1.26
CA LEU A 133 -3.11 11.38 -0.14
C LEU A 133 -2.49 10.06 -0.58
N PRO A 134 -1.55 9.47 0.20
CA PRO A 134 -1.00 8.16 -0.12
C PRO A 134 -2.04 7.07 0.09
N GLY A 135 -1.93 5.98 -0.68
CA GLY A 135 -2.68 4.75 -0.49
C GLY A 135 -1.88 3.62 0.14
N PRO A 136 -2.55 2.55 0.59
CA PRO A 136 -1.87 1.30 0.92
C PRO A 136 -1.24 0.70 -0.36
N PRO A 137 -0.17 -0.09 -0.22
CA PRO A 137 0.41 -0.81 -1.35
C PRO A 137 -0.63 -1.75 -1.97
N VAL A 138 -0.71 -1.71 -3.30
CA VAL A 138 -1.66 -2.51 -4.08
C VAL A 138 -0.92 -3.57 -4.86
N ARG A 139 -1.20 -4.83 -4.53
CA ARG A 139 -0.71 -5.98 -5.27
C ARG A 139 -1.62 -6.25 -6.46
N TYR A 140 -1.07 -6.05 -7.65
CA TYR A 140 -1.71 -6.42 -8.90
C TYR A 140 -1.23 -7.80 -9.35
N PHE A 141 -2.14 -8.77 -9.37
CA PHE A 141 -1.84 -10.11 -9.88
C PHE A 141 -2.03 -10.17 -11.39
N LEU A 142 -0.97 -10.59 -12.08
CA LEU A 142 -0.98 -10.84 -13.51
C LEU A 142 -1.58 -12.22 -13.70
N CYS A 143 -2.82 -12.32 -14.18
CA CYS A 143 -3.36 -13.63 -14.55
C CYS A 143 -2.59 -14.12 -15.79
N ARG A 144 -1.72 -15.12 -15.60
CA ARG A 144 -1.31 -16.02 -16.68
C ARG A 144 -2.37 -17.12 -16.75
N ALA A 145 -2.73 -17.54 -17.96
CA ALA A 145 -3.57 -18.71 -18.17
C ALA A 145 -3.15 -19.85 -17.23
N ALA A 146 -4.14 -20.44 -16.56
CA ALA A 146 -3.93 -21.60 -15.70
C ALA A 146 -3.28 -22.73 -16.52
N ASP A 147 -2.24 -23.35 -15.93
CA ASP A 147 -1.83 -24.71 -16.31
C ASP A 147 -2.93 -25.70 -15.90
#